data_AF-U5VYG9-F1
#
_entry.id   AF-U5VYG9-F1
#
_cell.length_a   1.000
_cell.length_b   1.000
_cell.length_c   1.000
_cell.angle_alpha   90.00
_cell.angle_beta   90.00
_cell.angle_gamma   90.00
#
_symmetry.space_group_name_H-M   'P 1'
#
loop_
_entity.id
_entity.type
_entity.pdbx_description
1 polymer ?
#
loop_
_entity_poly.entity_id
_entity_poly.type
_entity_poly.pdbx_seq_one_letter_code
_entity_poly.pdbx_strand_id
1 'polypeptide(L)'
;MKAVNPGGNDDVLRLIAETCREAAAGNFEVRLPVLGDSPDAQAARDELNALLDITDAFVRESGAALGAAAEGRYHRRFLTRGMRGSFRKAAAQISNSGEQMSVAAGRVAEAASARVALADELESAVLTVSEQVATAATEMGASANGLADFAREAVAEAERGLQTVTSLRTASSQIRHAVDLINQVASQTRLLALNATIEAARAGDAGRGFSVVAGEVKTLANETSSSSEEILGQVNTVQAAAADAVSVLETVTNSIREMSGLVQGIATAVDTGDHSGTAGLSQLAEVLRGEVHRFVSTARQV
;
A
#
# COMPACT_ATOMS: atom_id res chain seq x y z
N MET A 1 -74.57 29.86 -37.86
CA MET A 1 -74.21 30.56 -36.61
C MET A 1 -75.16 31.75 -36.49
N LYS A 2 -76.08 31.74 -35.52
CA LYS A 2 -77.11 32.79 -35.38
C LYS A 2 -76.43 34.11 -35.03
N ALA A 3 -76.69 35.15 -35.82
CA ALA A 3 -76.37 36.52 -35.45
C ALA A 3 -77.22 36.89 -34.23
N VAL A 4 -76.60 36.93 -33.06
CA VAL A 4 -77.19 37.58 -31.89
C VAL A 4 -77.09 39.07 -32.19
N ASN A 5 -78.24 39.74 -32.37
CA ASN A 5 -78.32 41.19 -32.52
C ASN A 5 -78.43 41.76 -31.10
N PRO A 6 -77.36 42.30 -30.48
CA PRO A 6 -77.39 42.73 -29.09
C PRO A 6 -78.07 44.10 -29.02
N GLY A 7 -79.37 44.10 -28.75
CA GLY A 7 -80.15 45.31 -28.55
C GLY A 7 -79.90 45.92 -27.17
N GLY A 8 -78.66 46.31 -26.86
CA GLY A 8 -78.32 47.00 -25.61
C GLY A 8 -76.85 46.90 -25.21
N ASN A 9 -76.33 47.94 -24.56
CA ASN A 9 -74.94 48.01 -24.04
C ASN A 9 -74.62 46.83 -23.09
N ASP A 10 -75.64 46.31 -22.37
CA ASP A 10 -75.52 45.20 -21.43
C ASP A 10 -75.26 43.83 -22.09
N ASP A 11 -75.78 43.61 -23.31
CA ASP A 11 -75.58 42.35 -24.03
C ASP A 11 -74.14 42.25 -24.59
N VAL A 12 -73.58 43.37 -25.05
CA VAL A 12 -72.17 43.47 -25.48
C VAL A 12 -71.22 43.15 -24.32
N LEU A 13 -71.46 43.75 -23.15
CA LEU A 13 -70.67 43.49 -21.94
C LEU A 13 -70.78 42.02 -21.49
N ARG A 14 -71.96 41.40 -21.63
CA ARG A 14 -72.16 39.98 -21.31
C ARG A 14 -71.31 39.07 -22.20
N LEU A 15 -71.27 39.33 -23.52
CA LEU A 15 -70.48 38.55 -24.48
C LEU A 15 -68.97 38.68 -24.24
N ILE A 16 -68.49 39.89 -23.91
CA ILE A 16 -67.09 40.11 -23.51
C ILE A 16 -66.77 39.32 -22.23
N ALA A 17 -67.63 39.45 -21.20
CA ALA A 17 -67.43 38.76 -19.94
C ALA A 17 -67.42 37.23 -20.08
N GLU A 18 -68.28 36.67 -20.95
CA GLU A 18 -68.31 35.25 -21.26
C GLU A 18 -67.02 34.78 -21.96
N THR A 19 -66.58 35.51 -22.99
CA THR A 19 -65.33 35.24 -23.70
C THR A 19 -64.12 35.30 -22.75
N CYS A 20 -64.07 36.30 -21.87
CA CYS A 20 -63.01 36.43 -20.87
C CYS A 20 -63.07 35.31 -19.82
N ARG A 21 -64.25 34.81 -19.44
CA ARG A 21 -64.37 33.65 -18.53
C ARG A 21 -63.81 32.38 -19.14
N GLU A 22 -64.14 32.11 -20.40
CA GLU A 22 -63.60 30.96 -21.14
C GLU A 22 -62.07 31.05 -21.27
N ALA A 23 -61.56 32.21 -21.65
CA ALA A 23 -60.12 32.45 -21.72
C ALA A 23 -59.43 32.30 -20.36
N ALA A 24 -60.04 32.79 -19.28
CA ALA A 24 -59.54 32.63 -17.92
C ALA A 24 -59.56 31.16 -17.45
N ALA A 25 -60.45 30.33 -17.99
CA ALA A 25 -60.45 28.88 -17.78
C ALA A 25 -59.42 28.14 -18.65
N GLY A 26 -58.66 28.84 -19.49
CA GLY A 26 -57.60 28.29 -20.35
C GLY A 26 -58.04 27.96 -21.77
N ASN A 27 -59.29 28.26 -22.15
CA ASN A 27 -59.77 28.09 -23.52
C ASN A 27 -59.46 29.35 -24.35
N PHE A 28 -58.28 29.40 -24.96
CA PHE A 28 -57.87 30.52 -25.82
C PHE A 28 -58.33 30.38 -27.28
N GLU A 29 -59.03 29.30 -27.64
CA GLU A 29 -59.65 29.12 -28.96
C GLU A 29 -61.01 29.84 -29.06
N VAL A 30 -61.57 30.29 -27.93
CA VAL A 30 -62.79 31.11 -27.89
C VAL A 30 -62.60 32.41 -28.68
N ARG A 31 -63.63 32.88 -29.38
CA ARG A 31 -63.58 34.13 -30.15
C ARG A 31 -64.73 35.04 -29.79
N LEU A 32 -64.41 36.32 -29.57
CA LEU A 32 -65.41 37.34 -29.32
C LEU A 32 -66.26 37.54 -30.60
N PRO A 33 -67.59 37.37 -30.53
CA PRO A 33 -68.47 37.58 -31.68
C PRO A 33 -68.58 39.08 -32.04
N VAL A 34 -69.29 39.39 -33.13
CA VAL A 34 -69.51 40.79 -33.58
C VAL A 34 -70.29 41.52 -32.48
N LEU A 35 -69.75 42.64 -31.99
CA LEU A 35 -70.35 43.44 -30.92
C LEU A 35 -71.24 44.59 -31.44
N GLY A 36 -71.30 44.79 -32.76
CA GLY A 36 -72.04 45.86 -33.44
C GLY A 36 -71.25 46.46 -34.61
N ASP A 37 -71.82 47.46 -35.28
CA ASP A 37 -71.23 48.09 -36.48
C ASP A 37 -70.31 49.28 -36.18
N SER A 38 -70.21 49.71 -34.91
CA SER A 38 -69.34 50.82 -34.52
C SER A 38 -67.86 50.46 -34.74
N PRO A 39 -67.04 51.40 -35.26
CA PRO A 39 -65.59 51.22 -35.37
C PRO A 39 -64.92 50.81 -34.05
N ASP A 40 -65.35 51.38 -32.93
CA ASP A 40 -64.77 51.07 -31.60
C ASP A 40 -65.13 49.64 -31.14
N ALA A 41 -66.33 49.17 -31.49
CA ALA A 41 -66.78 47.81 -31.17
C ALA A 41 -66.03 46.76 -32.00
N GLN A 42 -65.72 47.08 -33.28
CA GLN A 42 -64.89 46.24 -34.14
C GLN A 42 -63.43 46.22 -33.64
N ALA A 43 -62.86 47.38 -33.30
CA ALA A 43 -61.52 47.49 -32.76
C ALA A 43 -61.36 46.72 -31.44
N ALA A 44 -62.31 46.84 -30.51
CA ALA A 44 -62.28 46.10 -29.25
C ALA A 44 -62.33 44.57 -29.46
N ARG A 45 -63.14 44.12 -30.43
CA ARG A 45 -63.19 42.71 -30.83
C ARG A 45 -61.86 42.23 -31.39
N ASP A 46 -61.28 42.97 -32.32
CA ASP A 46 -60.05 42.58 -33.01
C ASP A 46 -58.87 42.55 -32.04
N GLU A 47 -58.74 43.55 -31.16
CA GLU A 47 -57.70 43.59 -30.13
C GLU A 47 -57.86 42.48 -29.09
N LEU A 48 -59.09 42.18 -28.66
CA LEU A 48 -59.32 41.08 -27.71
C LEU A 48 -59.02 39.72 -28.35
N ASN A 49 -59.46 39.49 -29.59
CA ASN A 49 -59.13 38.25 -30.30
C ASN A 49 -57.63 38.12 -30.60
N ALA A 50 -56.94 39.22 -30.93
CA ALA A 50 -55.49 39.23 -31.10
C ALA A 50 -54.75 38.91 -29.79
N LEU A 51 -55.25 39.38 -28.64
CA LEU A 51 -54.72 39.01 -27.33
C LEU A 51 -54.90 37.50 -27.06
N LEU A 52 -56.06 36.93 -27.40
CA LEU A 52 -56.30 35.49 -27.29
C LEU A 52 -55.36 34.69 -28.19
N ASP A 53 -55.18 35.11 -29.45
CA ASP A 53 -54.27 34.45 -30.40
C ASP A 53 -52.81 34.45 -29.90
N ILE A 54 -52.32 35.58 -29.40
CA ILE A 54 -50.93 35.68 -28.88
C ILE A 54 -50.78 34.85 -27.60
N THR A 55 -51.80 34.83 -26.73
CA THR A 55 -51.77 34.05 -25.50
C THR A 55 -51.78 32.55 -25.79
N ASP A 56 -52.64 32.09 -26.71
CA ASP A 56 -52.67 30.70 -27.18
C ASP A 56 -51.32 30.27 -27.76
N ALA A 57 -50.81 31.07 -28.71
CA ALA A 57 -49.53 30.80 -29.36
C ALA A 57 -48.38 30.74 -28.34
N PHE A 58 -48.37 31.63 -27.35
CA PHE A 58 -47.35 31.63 -26.30
C PHE A 58 -47.44 30.40 -25.41
N VAL A 59 -48.62 30.01 -24.95
CA VAL A 59 -48.83 28.83 -24.10
C VAL A 59 -48.41 27.56 -24.85
N ARG A 60 -48.85 27.41 -26.09
CA ARG A 60 -48.54 26.25 -26.93
C ARG A 60 -47.06 26.13 -27.22
N GLU A 61 -46.41 27.22 -27.59
CA GLU A 61 -44.98 27.22 -27.91
C GLU A 61 -44.10 27.03 -26.66
N SER A 62 -44.50 27.61 -25.52
CA SER A 62 -43.82 27.39 -24.23
C SER A 62 -43.88 25.92 -23.80
N GLY A 63 -45.07 25.32 -23.83
CA GLY A 63 -45.23 23.91 -23.49
C GLY A 63 -44.41 23.00 -24.40
N ALA A 64 -44.37 23.30 -25.70
CA ALA A 64 -43.66 22.48 -26.66
C ALA A 64 -42.13 22.62 -26.59
N ALA A 65 -41.62 23.83 -26.29
CA ALA A 65 -40.20 24.08 -26.06
C ALA A 65 -39.72 23.45 -24.73
N LEU A 66 -40.46 23.67 -23.64
CA LEU A 66 -40.14 23.10 -22.33
C LEU A 66 -40.27 21.57 -22.31
N GLY A 67 -41.28 21.01 -22.98
CA GLY A 67 -41.42 19.56 -23.14
C GLY A 67 -40.25 18.95 -23.92
N ALA A 68 -39.81 19.59 -24.99
CA ALA A 68 -38.62 19.15 -25.72
C ALA A 68 -37.35 19.22 -24.84
N ALA A 69 -37.17 20.30 -24.08
CA ALA A 69 -36.05 20.43 -23.14
C ALA A 69 -36.06 19.36 -22.04
N ALA A 70 -37.25 19.00 -21.53
CA ALA A 70 -37.39 17.92 -20.54
C ALA A 70 -36.99 16.54 -21.09
N GLU A 71 -37.14 16.33 -22.41
CA GLU A 71 -36.68 15.13 -23.12
C GLU A 71 -35.21 15.24 -23.58
N GLY A 72 -34.47 16.28 -23.17
CA GLY A 72 -33.08 16.50 -23.59
C GLY A 72 -32.91 17.07 -25.01
N ARG A 73 -34.00 17.47 -25.68
CA ARG A 73 -34.01 18.05 -27.03
C ARG A 73 -33.99 19.58 -26.98
N TYR A 74 -32.82 20.15 -26.71
CA TYR A 74 -32.64 21.59 -26.51
C TYR A 74 -32.61 22.45 -27.78
N HIS A 75 -32.50 21.84 -28.96
CA HIS A 75 -32.39 22.54 -30.25
C HIS A 75 -33.73 23.11 -30.76
N ARG A 76 -34.86 22.82 -30.09
CA ARG A 76 -36.17 23.34 -30.47
C ARG A 76 -36.26 24.84 -30.14
N ARG A 77 -36.37 25.67 -31.16
CA ARG A 77 -36.48 27.13 -31.01
C ARG A 77 -37.91 27.57 -30.78
N PHE A 78 -38.09 28.44 -29.78
CA PHE A 78 -39.35 29.12 -29.52
C PHE A 78 -39.67 30.09 -30.67
N LEU A 79 -40.81 29.90 -31.32
CA LEU A 79 -41.29 30.80 -32.37
C LEU A 79 -41.77 32.15 -31.78
N THR A 80 -41.03 33.22 -32.04
CA THR A 80 -41.32 34.58 -31.52
C THR A 80 -42.09 35.48 -32.49
N ARG A 81 -42.43 34.99 -33.69
CA ARG A 81 -43.11 35.77 -34.73
C ARG A 81 -44.47 36.23 -34.22
N GLY A 82 -44.78 37.52 -34.37
CA GLY A 82 -46.04 38.12 -33.90
C GLY A 82 -46.05 38.52 -32.42
N MET A 83 -45.16 37.95 -31.59
CA MET A 83 -45.08 38.29 -30.17
C MET A 83 -44.39 39.65 -29.95
N ARG A 84 -44.94 40.47 -29.05
CA ARG A 84 -44.43 41.79 -28.67
C ARG A 84 -44.40 41.93 -27.14
N GLY A 85 -43.72 42.96 -26.64
CA GLY A 85 -43.68 43.29 -25.22
C GLY A 85 -43.23 42.12 -24.33
N SER A 86 -43.99 41.85 -23.27
CA SER A 86 -43.67 40.82 -22.27
C SER A 86 -43.63 39.40 -22.86
N PHE A 87 -44.51 39.05 -23.81
CA PHE A 87 -44.50 37.73 -24.45
C PHE A 87 -43.17 37.45 -25.18
N ARG A 88 -42.67 38.43 -25.93
CA ARG A 88 -41.38 38.31 -26.62
C ARG A 88 -40.22 38.15 -25.63
N LYS A 89 -40.22 38.91 -24.52
CA LYS A 89 -39.19 38.83 -23.48
C LYS A 89 -39.18 37.44 -22.83
N ALA A 90 -40.34 36.92 -22.46
CA ALA A 90 -40.48 35.59 -21.86
C ALA A 90 -40.05 34.48 -22.83
N ALA A 91 -40.45 34.56 -24.10
CA ALA A 91 -40.04 33.60 -25.14
C ALA A 91 -38.51 33.58 -25.36
N ALA A 92 -37.87 34.77 -25.34
CA ALA A 92 -36.42 34.88 -25.42
C ALA A 92 -35.73 34.29 -24.19
N GLN A 93 -36.30 34.46 -22.99
CA GLN A 93 -35.80 33.87 -21.75
C GLN A 93 -35.87 32.34 -21.80
N ILE A 94 -37.00 31.76 -22.22
CA ILE A 94 -37.14 30.29 -22.39
C ILE A 94 -36.10 29.75 -23.38
N SER A 95 -35.91 30.44 -24.50
CA SER A 95 -34.92 30.03 -25.51
C SER A 95 -33.49 30.06 -24.95
N ASN A 96 -33.14 31.11 -24.18
CA ASN A 96 -31.84 31.20 -23.52
C ASN A 96 -31.64 30.09 -22.48
N SER A 97 -32.66 29.79 -21.67
CA SER A 97 -32.61 28.68 -20.73
C SER A 97 -32.40 27.33 -21.44
N GLY A 98 -33.05 27.10 -22.58
CA GLY A 98 -32.83 25.90 -23.40
C GLY A 98 -31.38 25.78 -23.89
N GLU A 99 -30.79 26.87 -24.37
CA GLU A 99 -29.38 26.89 -24.79
C GLU A 99 -28.43 26.58 -23.61
N GLN A 100 -28.68 27.20 -22.45
CA GLN A 100 -27.88 26.93 -21.24
C GLN A 100 -27.99 25.47 -20.80
N MET A 101 -29.18 24.87 -20.88
CA MET A 101 -29.37 23.45 -20.61
C MET A 101 -28.62 22.56 -21.61
N SER A 102 -28.59 22.94 -22.90
CA SER A 102 -27.82 22.25 -23.94
C SER A 102 -26.32 22.22 -23.61
N VAL A 103 -25.76 23.37 -23.26
CA VAL A 103 -24.35 23.49 -22.85
C VAL A 103 -24.08 22.67 -21.59
N ALA A 104 -24.97 22.74 -20.59
CA ALA A 104 -24.83 21.96 -19.36
C ALA A 104 -24.87 20.45 -19.62
N ALA A 105 -25.79 19.99 -20.48
CA ALA A 105 -25.89 18.59 -20.87
C ALA A 105 -24.63 18.11 -21.61
N GLY A 106 -24.07 18.93 -22.50
CA GLY A 106 -22.79 18.65 -23.17
C GLY A 106 -21.64 18.48 -22.16
N ARG A 107 -21.53 19.38 -21.19
CA ARG A 107 -20.52 19.28 -20.11
C ARG A 107 -20.69 18.03 -19.25
N VAL A 108 -21.93 17.62 -18.96
CA VAL A 108 -22.20 16.37 -18.22
C VAL A 108 -21.77 15.15 -19.04
N ALA A 109 -22.03 15.13 -20.35
CA ALA A 109 -21.62 14.03 -21.22
C ALA A 109 -20.09 13.93 -21.38
N GLU A 110 -19.40 15.06 -21.50
CA GLU A 110 -17.93 15.12 -21.48
C GLU A 110 -17.37 14.64 -20.14
N ALA A 111 -17.93 15.10 -19.02
CA ALA A 111 -17.52 14.66 -17.69
C ALA A 111 -17.74 13.16 -17.46
N ALA A 112 -18.86 12.60 -17.94
CA ALA A 112 -19.12 11.17 -17.90
C ALA A 112 -18.08 10.38 -18.70
N SER A 113 -17.72 10.86 -19.89
CA SER A 113 -16.70 10.23 -20.75
C SER A 113 -15.31 10.28 -20.10
N ALA A 114 -14.93 11.43 -19.54
CA ALA A 114 -13.66 11.61 -18.83
C ALA A 114 -13.58 10.71 -17.58
N ARG A 115 -14.69 10.54 -16.86
CA ARG A 115 -14.78 9.64 -15.69
C ARG A 115 -14.50 8.19 -16.08
N VAL A 116 -15.06 7.70 -17.19
CA VAL A 116 -14.82 6.33 -17.67
C VAL A 116 -13.35 6.15 -18.04
N ALA A 117 -12.75 7.10 -18.77
CA ALA A 117 -11.34 7.04 -19.13
C ALA A 117 -10.42 7.01 -17.90
N LEU A 118 -10.72 7.83 -16.88
CA LEU A 118 -9.97 7.84 -15.62
C LEU A 118 -10.12 6.51 -14.85
N ALA A 119 -11.31 5.92 -14.88
CA ALA A 119 -11.55 4.62 -14.24
C ALA A 119 -10.73 3.51 -14.92
N ASP A 120 -10.64 3.52 -16.25
CA ASP A 120 -9.83 2.55 -17.01
C ASP A 120 -8.32 2.74 -16.76
N GLU A 121 -7.85 3.98 -16.69
CA GLU A 121 -6.45 4.29 -16.36
C GLU A 121 -6.10 3.84 -14.93
N LEU A 122 -6.98 4.13 -13.97
CA LEU A 122 -6.82 3.68 -12.58
C LEU A 122 -6.82 2.15 -12.49
N GLU A 123 -7.71 1.48 -13.24
CA GLU A 123 -7.74 0.02 -13.31
C GLU A 123 -6.39 -0.52 -13.75
N SER A 124 -5.89 -0.05 -14.89
CA SER A 124 -4.60 -0.48 -15.43
C SER A 124 -3.46 -0.23 -14.45
N ALA A 125 -3.38 0.97 -13.86
CA ALA A 125 -2.31 1.33 -12.94
C ALA A 125 -2.31 0.44 -11.69
N VAL A 126 -3.48 0.20 -11.10
CA VAL A 126 -3.57 -0.63 -9.88
C VAL A 126 -3.35 -2.11 -10.19
N LEU A 127 -3.78 -2.61 -11.34
CA LEU A 127 -3.47 -3.99 -11.76
C LEU A 127 -1.97 -4.20 -11.88
N THR A 128 -1.25 -3.28 -12.53
CA THR A 128 0.22 -3.35 -12.66
C THR A 128 0.91 -3.32 -11.28
N VAL A 129 0.49 -2.42 -10.39
CA VAL A 129 1.06 -2.35 -9.04
C VAL A 129 0.76 -3.64 -8.25
N SER A 130 -0.44 -4.20 -8.37
CA SER A 130 -0.82 -5.45 -7.71
C SER A 130 0.05 -6.61 -8.17
N GLU A 131 0.32 -6.71 -9.47
CA GLU A 131 1.18 -7.75 -10.04
C GLU A 131 2.65 -7.60 -9.58
N GLN A 132 3.15 -6.36 -9.51
CA GLN A 132 4.48 -6.07 -8.97
C GLN A 132 4.59 -6.46 -7.49
N VAL A 133 3.57 -6.14 -6.68
CA VAL A 133 3.53 -6.52 -5.26
C VAL A 133 3.48 -8.03 -5.10
N ALA A 134 2.68 -8.75 -5.89
CA ALA A 134 2.61 -10.21 -5.84
C ALA A 134 3.94 -10.88 -6.22
N THR A 135 4.62 -10.35 -7.25
CA THR A 135 5.94 -10.81 -7.67
C THR A 135 6.98 -10.57 -6.56
N ALA A 136 7.04 -9.34 -6.02
CA ALA A 136 7.93 -8.99 -4.93
C ALA A 136 7.69 -9.83 -3.67
N ALA A 137 6.42 -10.09 -3.34
CA ALA A 137 6.05 -10.97 -2.22
C ALA A 137 6.59 -12.39 -2.44
N THR A 138 6.46 -12.94 -3.64
CA THR A 138 6.99 -14.26 -3.99
C THR A 138 8.52 -14.33 -3.86
N GLU A 139 9.21 -13.33 -4.39
CA GLU A 139 10.68 -13.23 -4.30
C GLU A 139 11.16 -13.05 -2.85
N MET A 140 10.45 -12.25 -2.05
CA MET A 140 10.71 -12.10 -0.63
C MET A 140 10.50 -13.40 0.13
N GLY A 141 9.44 -14.15 -0.17
CA GLY A 141 9.18 -15.47 0.41
C GLY A 141 10.28 -16.47 0.09
N ALA A 142 10.72 -16.54 -1.17
CA ALA A 142 11.84 -17.38 -1.59
C ALA A 142 13.16 -16.97 -0.89
N SER A 143 13.42 -15.67 -0.79
CA SER A 143 14.61 -15.13 -0.11
C SER A 143 14.59 -15.43 1.39
N ALA A 144 13.44 -15.32 2.04
CA ALA A 144 13.27 -15.67 3.45
C ALA A 144 13.55 -17.16 3.68
N ASN A 145 13.02 -18.04 2.82
CA ASN A 145 13.32 -19.48 2.92
C ASN A 145 14.81 -19.76 2.74
N GLY A 146 15.47 -19.14 1.76
CA GLY A 146 16.91 -19.28 1.54
C GLY A 146 17.74 -18.77 2.73
N LEU A 147 17.35 -17.66 3.36
CA LEU A 147 17.99 -17.16 4.57
C LEU A 147 17.78 -18.09 5.76
N ALA A 148 16.62 -18.74 5.88
CA ALA A 148 16.34 -19.71 6.93
C ALA A 148 17.19 -21.00 6.77
N ASP A 149 17.39 -21.46 5.54
CA ASP A 149 18.32 -22.56 5.24
C ASP A 149 19.77 -22.17 5.59
N PHE A 150 20.21 -20.98 5.17
CA PHE A 150 21.54 -20.46 5.48
C PHE A 150 21.78 -20.34 6.99
N ALA A 151 20.80 -19.83 7.74
CA ALA A 151 20.88 -19.73 9.19
C ALA A 151 21.03 -21.11 9.86
N ARG A 152 20.29 -22.12 9.38
CA ARG A 152 20.43 -23.50 9.88
C ARG A 152 21.81 -24.08 9.60
N GLU A 153 22.34 -23.87 8.40
CA GLU A 153 23.69 -24.31 8.04
C GLU A 153 24.77 -23.61 8.88
N ALA A 154 24.63 -22.31 9.10
CA ALA A 154 25.56 -21.53 9.92
C ALA A 154 25.58 -21.99 11.40
N VAL A 155 24.42 -22.36 11.97
CA VAL A 155 24.37 -22.97 13.32
C VAL A 155 25.11 -24.32 13.34
N ALA A 156 24.89 -25.18 12.34
CA ALA A 156 25.56 -26.47 12.26
C ALA A 156 27.09 -26.35 12.10
N GLU A 157 27.57 -25.33 11.38
CA GLU A 157 29.00 -25.01 11.29
C GLU A 157 29.55 -24.49 12.63
N ALA A 158 28.81 -23.62 13.32
CA ALA A 158 29.20 -23.13 14.64
C ALA A 158 29.31 -24.27 15.68
N GLU A 159 28.37 -25.22 15.67
CA GLU A 159 28.41 -26.42 16.52
C GLU A 159 29.64 -27.30 16.23
N ARG A 160 29.99 -27.50 14.96
CA ARG A 160 31.24 -28.20 14.57
C ARG A 160 32.49 -27.46 15.04
N GLY A 161 32.49 -26.13 14.95
CA GLY A 161 33.55 -25.29 15.51
C GLY A 161 33.69 -25.48 17.02
N LEU A 162 32.58 -25.49 17.76
CA LEU A 162 32.56 -25.70 19.20
C LEU A 162 33.10 -27.09 19.60
N GLN A 163 32.74 -28.13 18.84
CA GLN A 163 33.29 -29.48 19.04
C GLN A 163 34.80 -29.53 18.83
N THR A 164 35.31 -28.83 17.82
CA THR A 164 36.74 -28.74 17.52
C THR A 164 37.50 -28.03 18.65
N VAL A 165 36.98 -26.90 19.12
CA VAL A 165 37.59 -26.15 20.24
C VAL A 165 37.54 -26.96 21.54
N THR A 166 36.46 -27.70 21.78
CA THR A 166 36.35 -28.60 22.95
C THR A 166 37.38 -29.73 22.89
N SER A 167 37.62 -30.29 21.70
CA SER A 167 38.66 -31.30 21.48
C SER A 167 40.06 -30.73 21.70
N LEU A 168 40.32 -29.52 21.21
CA LEU A 168 41.57 -28.79 21.45
C LEU A 168 41.82 -28.56 22.95
N ARG A 169 40.80 -28.11 23.70
CA ARG A 169 40.89 -27.90 25.15
C ARG A 169 41.25 -29.19 25.89
N THR A 170 40.63 -30.31 25.49
CA THR A 170 40.92 -31.64 26.03
C THR A 170 42.37 -32.05 25.76
N ALA A 171 42.83 -31.91 24.52
CA ALA A 171 44.20 -32.22 24.13
C ALA A 171 45.22 -31.35 24.89
N SER A 172 44.98 -30.04 24.99
CA SER A 172 45.82 -29.13 25.78
C SER A 172 45.87 -29.50 27.26
N SER A 173 44.76 -29.99 27.84
CA SER A 173 44.74 -30.49 29.22
C SER A 173 45.60 -31.74 29.40
N GLN A 174 45.58 -32.66 28.43
CA GLN A 174 46.44 -33.85 28.45
C GLN A 174 47.92 -33.48 28.32
N ILE A 175 48.26 -32.50 27.47
CA ILE A 175 49.62 -31.98 27.35
C ILE A 175 50.07 -31.36 28.68
N ARG A 176 49.24 -30.56 29.33
CA ARG A 176 49.54 -30.01 30.68
C ARG A 176 49.91 -31.12 31.66
N HIS A 177 49.09 -32.17 31.77
CA HIS A 177 49.39 -33.29 32.66
C HIS A 177 50.70 -34.00 32.32
N ALA A 178 51.00 -34.18 31.04
CA ALA A 178 52.27 -34.79 30.62
C ALA A 178 53.47 -33.90 30.99
N VAL A 179 53.37 -32.58 30.80
CA VAL A 179 54.44 -31.63 31.13
C VAL A 179 54.63 -31.51 32.64
N ASP A 180 53.56 -31.54 33.43
CA ASP A 180 53.63 -31.58 34.89
C ASP A 180 54.39 -32.83 35.38
N LEU A 181 54.15 -33.99 34.75
CA LEU A 181 54.88 -35.22 35.05
C LEU A 181 56.36 -35.10 34.67
N ILE A 182 56.68 -34.53 33.50
CA ILE A 182 58.07 -34.28 33.08
C ILE A 182 58.78 -33.37 34.09
N ASN A 183 58.11 -32.31 34.56
CA ASN A 183 58.64 -31.42 35.58
C ASN A 183 58.92 -32.14 36.91
N GLN A 184 58.02 -33.04 37.33
CA GLN A 184 58.24 -33.89 38.51
C GLN A 184 59.43 -34.82 38.34
N VAL A 185 59.57 -35.47 37.18
CA VAL A 185 60.71 -36.35 36.86
C VAL A 185 62.01 -35.57 36.83
N ALA A 186 62.03 -34.38 36.23
CA ALA A 186 63.19 -33.51 36.18
C ALA A 186 63.61 -33.06 37.60
N SER A 187 62.66 -32.66 38.44
CA SER A 187 62.93 -32.31 39.84
C SER A 187 63.50 -33.49 40.64
N GLN A 188 62.95 -34.69 40.47
CA GLN A 188 63.45 -35.91 41.13
C GLN A 188 64.84 -36.31 40.61
N THR A 189 65.08 -36.19 39.31
CA THR A 189 66.38 -36.44 38.68
C THR A 189 67.43 -35.46 39.20
N ARG A 190 67.05 -34.19 39.37
CA ARG A 190 67.91 -33.17 39.97
C ARG A 190 68.32 -33.51 41.41
N LEU A 191 67.37 -34.04 42.21
CA LEU A 191 67.65 -34.50 43.58
C LEU A 191 68.56 -35.74 43.60
N LEU A 192 68.34 -36.70 42.70
CA LEU A 192 69.20 -37.88 42.55
C LEU A 192 70.62 -37.48 42.15
N ALA A 193 70.75 -36.58 41.18
CA ALA A 193 72.03 -36.04 40.73
C ALA A 193 72.76 -35.31 41.86
N LEU A 194 72.04 -34.51 42.67
CA LEU A 194 72.60 -33.85 43.84
C LEU A 194 73.14 -34.86 44.87
N ASN A 195 72.36 -35.90 45.18
CA ASN A 195 72.80 -36.97 46.09
C ASN A 195 74.04 -37.69 45.54
N ALA A 196 74.08 -37.95 44.24
CA ALA A 196 75.25 -38.55 43.59
C ALA A 196 76.48 -37.63 43.62
N THR A 197 76.31 -36.32 43.45
CA THR A 197 77.41 -35.34 43.63
C THR A 197 77.95 -35.35 45.06
N ILE A 198 77.08 -35.43 46.07
CA ILE A 198 77.47 -35.51 47.48
C ILE A 198 78.29 -36.78 47.74
N GLU A 199 77.82 -37.94 47.26
CA GLU A 199 78.52 -39.22 47.49
C GLU A 199 79.84 -39.30 46.70
N ALA A 200 79.88 -38.74 45.49
CA ALA A 200 81.11 -38.62 44.70
C ALA A 200 82.16 -37.75 45.40
N ALA A 201 81.75 -36.64 46.04
CA ALA A 201 82.63 -35.82 46.86
C ALA A 201 83.14 -36.59 48.10
N ARG A 202 82.30 -37.44 48.69
CA ARG A 202 82.65 -38.29 49.84
C ARG A 202 83.67 -39.38 49.51
N ALA A 203 83.65 -39.89 48.28
CA ALA A 203 84.61 -40.87 47.78
C ALA A 203 85.99 -40.27 47.41
N GLY A 204 86.17 -38.94 47.51
CA GLY A 204 87.44 -38.26 47.27
C GLY A 204 87.96 -38.43 45.83
N ASP A 205 89.25 -38.76 45.67
CA ASP A 205 89.88 -38.89 44.34
C ASP A 205 89.25 -40.00 43.47
N ALA A 206 88.71 -41.05 44.08
CA ALA A 206 88.04 -42.15 43.37
C ALA A 206 86.67 -41.73 42.78
N GLY A 207 86.06 -40.65 43.29
CA GLY A 207 84.74 -40.17 42.88
C GLY A 207 84.75 -39.09 41.78
N ARG A 208 85.91 -38.60 41.34
CA ARG A 208 86.00 -37.47 40.37
C ARG A 208 85.19 -37.71 39.09
N GLY A 209 85.30 -38.89 38.47
CA GLY A 209 84.56 -39.21 37.25
C GLY A 209 83.04 -39.23 37.47
N PHE A 210 82.58 -39.78 38.60
CA PHE A 210 81.17 -39.77 38.99
C PHE A 210 80.66 -38.36 39.28
N SER A 211 81.49 -37.48 39.87
CA SER A 211 81.11 -36.10 40.15
C SER A 211 80.82 -35.30 38.88
N VAL A 212 81.58 -35.54 37.80
CA VAL A 212 81.36 -34.88 36.50
C VAL A 212 80.03 -35.32 35.90
N VAL A 213 79.78 -36.64 35.87
CA VAL A 213 78.51 -37.19 35.36
C VAL A 213 77.32 -36.68 36.17
N ALA A 214 77.42 -36.66 37.50
CA ALA A 214 76.36 -36.13 38.37
C ALA A 214 76.08 -34.63 38.11
N GLY A 215 77.12 -33.84 37.84
CA GLY A 215 77.00 -32.43 37.43
C GLY A 215 76.24 -32.28 36.11
N GLU A 216 76.58 -33.08 35.10
CA GLU A 216 75.93 -33.05 33.78
C GLU A 216 74.45 -33.40 33.89
N VAL A 217 74.11 -34.46 34.64
CA VAL A 217 72.71 -34.87 34.88
C VAL A 217 71.93 -33.77 35.61
N LYS A 218 72.56 -33.07 36.56
CA LYS A 218 71.92 -31.95 37.26
C LYS A 218 71.62 -30.79 36.32
N THR A 219 72.55 -30.45 35.42
CA THR A 219 72.33 -29.41 34.39
C THR A 219 71.20 -29.80 33.46
N LEU A 220 71.21 -31.04 32.95
CA LEU A 220 70.16 -31.55 32.05
C LEU A 220 68.77 -31.52 32.70
N ALA A 221 68.69 -31.85 34.00
CA ALA A 221 67.45 -31.78 34.76
C ALA A 221 66.94 -30.34 34.94
N ASN A 222 67.84 -29.37 35.13
CA ASN A 222 67.48 -27.95 35.19
C ASN A 222 66.97 -27.45 33.83
N GLU A 223 67.66 -27.77 32.73
CA GLU A 223 67.21 -27.42 31.37
C GLU A 223 65.85 -28.03 31.07
N THR A 224 65.64 -29.31 31.42
CA THR A 224 64.35 -30.00 31.24
C THR A 224 63.23 -29.29 32.00
N SER A 225 63.49 -28.83 33.23
CA SER A 225 62.49 -28.10 34.02
C SER A 225 62.15 -26.75 33.39
N SER A 226 63.18 -26.00 32.97
CA SER A 226 63.01 -24.71 32.29
C SER A 226 62.19 -24.84 31.00
N SER A 227 62.52 -25.80 30.14
CA SER A 227 61.75 -26.05 28.92
C SER A 227 60.32 -26.51 29.21
N SER A 228 60.10 -27.27 30.29
CA SER A 228 58.76 -27.68 30.70
C SER A 228 57.91 -26.48 31.17
N GLU A 229 58.50 -25.52 31.89
CA GLU A 229 57.83 -24.27 32.27
C GLU A 229 57.44 -23.42 31.05
N GLU A 230 58.32 -23.31 30.04
CA GLU A 230 58.02 -22.64 28.77
C GLU A 230 56.85 -23.30 28.04
N ILE A 231 56.83 -24.64 27.96
CA ILE A 231 55.72 -25.39 27.35
C ILE A 231 54.41 -25.16 28.13
N LEU A 232 54.44 -25.14 29.47
CA LEU A 232 53.26 -24.82 30.28
C LEU A 232 52.72 -23.42 29.96
N GLY A 233 53.61 -22.43 29.78
CA GLY A 233 53.26 -21.10 29.31
C GLY A 233 52.51 -21.13 27.97
N GLN A 234 53.02 -21.90 27.00
CA GLN A 234 52.38 -22.04 25.70
C GLN A 234 51.01 -22.74 25.79
N VAL A 235 50.88 -23.78 26.62
CA VAL A 235 49.61 -24.49 26.85
C VAL A 235 48.57 -23.57 27.49
N ASN A 236 48.98 -22.71 28.43
CA ASN A 236 48.10 -21.70 29.02
C ASN A 236 47.55 -20.74 27.95
N THR A 237 48.41 -20.24 27.07
CA THR A 237 48.02 -19.35 25.97
C THR A 237 47.02 -20.03 25.02
N VAL A 238 47.25 -21.30 24.67
CA VAL A 238 46.33 -22.06 23.82
C VAL A 238 44.97 -22.28 24.51
N GLN A 239 44.95 -22.57 25.81
CA GLN A 239 43.69 -22.74 26.54
C GLN A 239 42.90 -21.44 26.69
N ALA A 240 43.58 -20.31 26.91
CA ALA A 240 42.95 -19.00 26.93
C ALA A 240 42.32 -18.66 25.57
N ALA A 241 43.07 -18.84 24.48
CA ALA A 241 42.56 -18.63 23.12
C ALA A 241 41.37 -19.56 22.79
N ALA A 242 41.40 -20.81 23.26
CA ALA A 242 40.27 -21.73 23.11
C ALA A 242 39.03 -21.26 23.88
N ALA A 243 39.19 -20.74 25.10
CA ALA A 243 38.07 -20.19 25.89
C ALA A 243 37.45 -18.96 25.22
N ASP A 244 38.29 -18.06 24.70
CA ASP A 244 37.83 -16.89 23.94
C ASP A 244 37.07 -17.33 22.67
N ALA A 245 37.57 -18.34 21.95
CA ALA A 245 36.90 -18.88 20.78
C ALA A 245 35.50 -19.45 21.11
N VAL A 246 35.31 -20.10 22.26
CA VAL A 246 33.99 -20.56 22.71
C VAL A 246 33.03 -19.38 22.89
N SER A 247 33.46 -18.33 23.59
CA SER A 247 32.64 -17.11 23.83
C SER A 247 32.20 -16.44 22.51
N VAL A 248 33.12 -16.37 21.54
CA VAL A 248 32.81 -15.85 20.20
C VAL A 248 31.78 -16.74 19.48
N LEU A 249 31.96 -18.06 19.51
CA LEU A 249 31.02 -19.00 18.87
C LEU A 249 29.61 -18.96 19.50
N GLU A 250 29.52 -18.81 20.82
CA GLU A 250 28.24 -18.62 21.52
C GLU A 250 27.55 -17.32 21.07
N THR A 251 28.31 -16.24 20.95
CA THR A 251 27.79 -14.94 20.46
C THR A 251 27.28 -15.07 19.02
N VAL A 252 28.04 -15.69 18.14
CA VAL A 252 27.64 -15.96 16.74
C VAL A 252 26.37 -16.79 16.67
N THR A 253 26.26 -17.85 17.48
CA THR A 253 25.07 -18.70 17.54
C THR A 253 23.83 -17.92 17.96
N ASN A 254 23.96 -17.01 18.93
CA ASN A 254 22.85 -16.16 19.37
C ASN A 254 22.43 -15.17 18.28
N SER A 255 23.38 -14.53 17.59
CA SER A 255 23.07 -13.64 16.45
C SER A 255 22.36 -14.37 15.30
N ILE A 256 22.75 -15.62 15.01
CA ILE A 256 22.08 -16.42 13.98
C ILE A 256 20.65 -16.80 14.43
N ARG A 257 20.43 -17.10 15.71
CA ARG A 257 19.09 -17.39 16.24
C ARG A 257 18.16 -16.19 16.14
N GLU A 258 18.66 -14.99 16.43
CA GLU A 258 17.92 -13.73 16.24
C GLU A 258 17.60 -13.50 14.76
N MET A 259 18.58 -13.70 13.87
CA MET A 259 18.38 -13.63 12.42
C MET A 259 17.29 -14.60 11.93
N SER A 260 17.29 -15.84 12.42
CA SER A 260 16.25 -16.83 12.09
C SER A 260 14.86 -16.37 12.51
N GLY A 261 14.73 -15.72 13.68
CA GLY A 261 13.46 -15.13 14.12
C GLY A 261 12.97 -14.00 13.21
N LEU A 262 13.87 -13.11 12.79
CA LEU A 262 13.54 -12.03 11.84
C LEU A 262 13.09 -12.58 10.48
N VAL A 263 13.80 -13.59 9.97
CA VAL A 263 13.47 -14.26 8.71
C VAL A 263 12.09 -14.92 8.76
N GLN A 264 11.77 -15.58 9.88
CA GLN A 264 10.43 -16.14 10.09
C GLN A 264 9.35 -15.04 10.08
N GLY A 265 9.63 -13.88 10.67
CA GLY A 265 8.73 -12.72 10.64
C GLY A 265 8.50 -12.16 9.22
N ILE A 266 9.52 -12.20 8.36
CA ILE A 266 9.37 -11.83 6.94
C ILE A 266 8.46 -12.84 6.24
N ALA A 267 8.69 -14.14 6.44
CA ALA A 267 7.90 -15.19 5.81
C ALA A 267 6.42 -15.10 6.19
N THR A 268 6.11 -14.85 7.47
CA THR A 268 4.71 -14.68 7.92
C THR A 268 4.05 -13.42 7.35
N ALA A 269 4.78 -12.29 7.28
CA ALA A 269 4.28 -11.05 6.71
C ALA A 269 3.99 -11.16 5.20
N VAL A 270 4.74 -11.99 4.48
CA VAL A 270 4.54 -12.24 3.05
C VAL A 270 3.30 -13.10 2.79
N ASP A 271 3.14 -14.21 3.54
CA ASP A 271 2.22 -15.29 3.17
C ASP A 271 0.85 -15.19 3.85
N THR A 272 0.81 -15.20 5.19
CA THR A 272 -0.44 -15.29 5.96
C THR A 272 -0.88 -13.99 6.59
N GLY A 273 0.05 -13.02 6.72
CA GLY A 273 -0.18 -11.89 7.58
C GLY A 273 0.00 -12.22 9.07
N ASP A 274 0.11 -11.21 9.90
CA ASP A 274 0.40 -11.36 11.34
C ASP A 274 -0.85 -11.73 12.16
N HIS A 275 -0.65 -12.23 13.38
CA HIS A 275 -1.69 -12.56 14.36
C HIS A 275 -2.61 -11.38 14.73
N SER A 276 -2.26 -10.16 14.31
CA SER A 276 -3.04 -8.94 14.42
C SER A 276 -4.12 -8.77 13.34
N GLY A 277 -4.24 -9.71 12.39
CA GLY A 277 -5.29 -9.70 11.35
C GLY A 277 -4.97 -8.85 10.12
N THR A 278 -3.73 -8.39 9.98
CA THR A 278 -3.22 -7.77 8.75
C THR A 278 -2.99 -8.87 7.71
N ALA A 279 -3.61 -8.77 6.54
CA ALA A 279 -3.40 -9.73 5.44
C ALA A 279 -1.94 -9.68 4.94
N GLY A 280 -1.42 -10.84 4.54
CA GLY A 280 -0.09 -10.93 3.93
C GLY A 280 0.00 -10.13 2.62
N LEU A 281 1.21 -9.74 2.21
CA LEU A 281 1.42 -8.92 0.99
C LEU A 281 0.79 -9.54 -0.26
N SER A 282 0.89 -10.87 -0.42
CA SER A 282 0.27 -11.59 -1.54
C SER A 282 -1.27 -11.48 -1.52
N GLN A 283 -1.86 -11.62 -0.34
CA GLN A 283 -3.31 -11.51 -0.17
C GLN A 283 -3.79 -10.07 -0.37
N LEU A 284 -3.04 -9.07 0.10
CA LEU A 284 -3.36 -7.65 -0.11
C LEU A 284 -3.38 -7.30 -1.60
N ALA A 285 -2.42 -7.81 -2.38
CA ALA A 285 -2.41 -7.62 -3.82
C ALA A 285 -3.68 -8.17 -4.49
N GLU A 286 -4.13 -9.37 -4.10
CA GLU A 286 -5.35 -9.96 -4.68
C GLU A 286 -6.62 -9.23 -4.22
N VAL A 287 -6.70 -8.80 -2.96
CA VAL A 287 -7.83 -8.00 -2.44
C VAL A 287 -7.90 -6.66 -3.19
N LEU A 288 -6.77 -5.98 -3.38
CA LEU A 288 -6.70 -4.72 -4.11
C LEU A 288 -7.19 -4.90 -5.55
N ARG A 289 -6.78 -5.99 -6.21
CA ARG A 289 -7.22 -6.37 -7.56
C ARG A 289 -8.73 -6.51 -7.64
N GLY A 290 -9.33 -7.21 -6.67
CA GLY A 290 -10.78 -7.41 -6.59
C GLY A 290 -11.56 -6.13 -6.31
N GLU A 291 -11.08 -5.28 -5.41
CA GLU A 291 -11.72 -4.00 -5.08
C GLU A 291 -11.70 -3.03 -6.25
N VAL A 292 -10.58 -2.93 -6.98
CA VAL A 292 -10.49 -2.04 -8.14
C VAL A 292 -11.43 -2.50 -9.25
N HIS A 293 -11.50 -3.79 -9.54
CA HIS A 293 -12.46 -4.30 -10.53
C HIS A 293 -13.91 -3.93 -10.14
N ARG A 294 -14.27 -4.04 -8.86
CA ARG A 294 -15.60 -3.63 -8.37
C ARG A 294 -15.81 -2.11 -8.49
N PHE A 295 -14.83 -1.31 -8.10
CA PHE A 295 -14.88 0.14 -8.20
C PHE A 295 -15.08 0.60 -9.65
N VAL A 296 -14.29 0.07 -10.57
CA VAL A 296 -14.34 0.42 -12.00
C VAL A 296 -15.68 -0.01 -12.62
N SER A 297 -16.17 -1.21 -12.27
CA SER A 297 -17.50 -1.66 -12.72
C SER A 297 -18.61 -0.70 -12.28
N THR A 298 -18.52 -0.16 -11.06
CA THR A 298 -19.48 0.83 -10.53
C THR A 298 -19.30 2.18 -11.23
N ALA A 299 -18.06 2.59 -11.50
CA ALA A 299 -17.75 3.84 -12.19
C ALA A 299 -18.27 3.85 -13.65
N ARG A 300 -18.30 2.70 -14.32
CA ARG A 300 -18.83 2.54 -15.68
C ARG A 300 -20.37 2.48 -15.74
N GLN A 301 -21.04 2.13 -14.64
CA GLN A 301 -22.52 2.01 -14.58
C GLN A 301 -23.25 3.32 -14.27
N VAL A 302 -22.54 4.35 -13.80
CA VAL A 302 -23.10 5.64 -13.36
C VAL A 302 -22.67 6.77 -14.28
#